data_AF-A0A090QYA9-F1
#
_entry.id   AF-A0A090QYA9-F1
#
_cell.length_a   1.000
_cell.length_b   1.000
_cell.length_c   1.000
_cell.angle_alpha   90.00
_cell.angle_beta   90.00
_cell.angle_gamma   90.00
#
_symmetry.space_group_name_H-M   'P 1'
#
loop_
_entity.id
_entity.type
_entity.pdbx_description
1 polymer ?
#
loop_
_entity_poly.entity_id
_entity_poly.type
_entity_poly.pdbx_seq_one_letter_code
_entity_poly.pdbx_strand_id
1 'polypeptide(L)'
;MQSPVLVRVRLSDVDRAKFARDSNLSDLQQMSAAETAWVDAESISDKMMDQFTPSDTGNIMGRENQGFIQSFLKEVGDNATAGLLTADGRPTKQLIDRMQNAIFAKAYKNEKLVRLVAEEPDPEIRNILNALNGAAASFVQMQYLSGEAHKQTSSWLVDAVEDIADEQGSNQSLADEALNSLVKATELVRQAKDSGQNIEELLSQGDMFGEDNPAANALARFISANNRSAKRMTAAFKAMATAINDELIHQGQGMDMFGGGDRSLVEILADVSQELEREFGEGNGFQVSMFESLSQVTRDRLTKHRLMFSKTCSI
;
A
#
# COMPACT_ATOMS: atom_id res chain seq x y z
N MET A 1 62.01 -32.15 14.76
CA MET A 1 60.81 -31.43 14.31
C MET A 1 60.92 -31.23 12.81
N GLN A 2 60.03 -31.85 12.04
CA GLN A 2 59.97 -31.76 10.58
C GLN A 2 58.82 -30.80 10.22
N SER A 3 59.12 -29.80 9.39
CA SER A 3 58.20 -28.78 8.83
C SER A 3 57.89 -27.56 9.72
N PRO A 4 58.80 -26.57 9.82
CA PRO A 4 58.48 -25.28 10.42
C PRO A 4 57.47 -24.50 9.56
N VAL A 5 56.37 -24.06 10.17
CA VAL A 5 55.35 -23.20 9.53
C VAL A 5 55.67 -21.75 9.86
N LEU A 6 55.85 -20.91 8.84
CA LEU A 6 56.03 -19.47 9.00
C LEU A 6 54.67 -18.82 9.29
N VAL A 7 54.46 -18.41 10.54
CA VAL A 7 53.28 -17.66 10.95
C VAL A 7 53.65 -16.17 11.05
N ARG A 8 53.02 -15.31 10.25
CA ARG A 8 53.14 -13.86 10.41
C ARG A 8 52.22 -13.43 11.56
N VAL A 9 52.82 -13.09 12.70
CA VAL A 9 52.09 -12.53 13.85
C VAL A 9 52.17 -11.01 13.78
N ARG A 10 51.02 -10.33 13.80
CA ARG A 10 50.94 -8.87 13.85
C ARG A 10 51.34 -8.40 15.25
N LEU A 11 52.30 -7.48 15.34
CA LEU A 11 52.88 -6.96 16.60
C LEU A 11 52.22 -5.67 17.11
N SER A 12 51.28 -5.08 16.34
CA SER A 12 50.56 -3.87 16.75
C SER A 12 49.56 -4.20 17.86
N ASP A 13 49.40 -3.28 18.81
CA ASP A 13 48.44 -3.44 19.91
C ASP A 13 47.01 -3.36 19.36
N VAL A 14 46.28 -4.47 19.43
CA VAL A 14 44.90 -4.59 18.94
C VAL A 14 44.11 -5.33 20.00
N ASP A 15 42.97 -4.78 20.39
CA ASP A 15 42.01 -5.48 21.23
C ASP A 15 41.49 -6.70 20.44
N ARG A 16 42.07 -7.87 20.73
CA ARG A 16 41.73 -9.14 20.08
C ARG A 16 40.28 -9.54 20.32
N ALA A 17 39.68 -9.14 21.44
CA ALA A 17 38.28 -9.40 21.74
C ALA A 17 37.36 -8.49 20.91
N LYS A 18 37.75 -7.23 20.69
CA LYS A 18 37.07 -6.35 19.74
C LYS A 18 37.23 -6.83 18.30
N PHE A 19 38.44 -7.21 17.88
CA PHE A 19 38.70 -7.75 16.54
C PHE A 19 37.89 -9.04 16.26
N ALA A 20 37.85 -9.98 17.20
CA ALA A 20 37.06 -11.21 17.05
C ALA A 20 35.54 -10.94 17.01
N ARG A 21 35.04 -9.93 17.75
CA ARG A 21 33.63 -9.50 17.67
C ARG A 21 33.33 -8.83 16.32
N ASP A 22 34.17 -7.90 15.90
CA ASP A 22 34.03 -7.15 14.65
C ASP A 22 34.15 -8.08 13.41
N SER A 23 34.99 -9.13 13.47
CA SER A 23 35.10 -10.14 12.41
C SER A 23 33.89 -11.07 12.32
N ASN A 24 33.26 -11.44 13.46
CA ASN A 24 32.03 -12.24 13.45
C ASN A 24 30.78 -11.41 13.09
N LEU A 25 30.81 -10.09 13.28
CA LEU A 25 29.74 -9.17 12.87
C LEU A 25 29.65 -9.04 11.34
N SER A 26 30.78 -9.10 10.62
CA SER A 26 30.82 -8.94 9.16
C SER A 26 30.40 -10.19 8.38
N ASP A 27 30.61 -11.40 8.91
CA ASP A 27 30.17 -12.66 8.28
C ASP A 27 28.69 -12.99 8.57
N LEU A 28 28.08 -12.29 9.52
CA LEU A 28 26.64 -12.30 9.82
C LEU A 28 25.97 -11.05 9.26
N GLN A 29 26.19 -10.72 7.97
CA GLN A 29 25.39 -9.67 7.33
C GLN A 29 23.91 -10.08 7.37
N GLN A 30 23.20 -9.56 8.37
CA GLN A 30 21.77 -9.71 8.49
C GLN A 30 21.12 -8.90 7.39
N MET A 31 20.11 -9.49 6.73
CA MET A 31 19.27 -8.79 5.77
C MET A 31 18.73 -7.51 6.39
N SER A 32 18.60 -6.45 5.59
CA SER A 32 17.93 -5.25 6.05
C SER A 32 16.46 -5.56 6.41
N ALA A 33 15.83 -4.68 7.20
CA ALA A 33 14.44 -4.86 7.59
C ALA A 33 13.49 -4.89 6.37
N ALA A 34 13.81 -4.13 5.31
CA ALA A 34 13.06 -4.11 4.07
C ALA A 34 13.26 -5.41 3.25
N GLU A 35 14.50 -5.91 3.13
CA GLU A 35 14.78 -7.18 2.43
C GLU A 35 14.14 -8.37 3.16
N THR A 36 14.21 -8.38 4.49
CA THR A 36 13.57 -9.40 5.33
C THR A 36 12.05 -9.39 5.12
N ALA A 37 11.45 -8.20 4.98
CA ALA A 37 10.03 -8.05 4.72
C ALA A 37 9.59 -8.71 3.40
N TRP A 38 10.42 -8.62 2.36
CA TRP A 38 10.13 -9.27 1.07
C TRP A 38 10.19 -10.79 1.15
N VAL A 39 11.19 -11.33 1.83
CA VAL A 39 11.30 -12.79 2.06
C VAL A 39 10.13 -13.29 2.90
N ASP A 40 9.80 -12.58 3.97
CA ASP A 40 8.68 -12.92 4.84
C ASP A 40 7.34 -12.80 4.06
N ALA A 41 7.19 -11.83 3.16
CA ALA A 41 6.01 -11.66 2.31
C ALA A 41 5.81 -12.81 1.33
N GLU A 42 6.88 -13.42 0.82
CA GLU A 42 6.81 -14.59 -0.05
C GLU A 42 6.26 -15.82 0.71
N SER A 43 6.56 -15.91 2.00
CA SER A 43 6.07 -16.97 2.89
C SER A 43 4.59 -16.80 3.26
N ILE A 44 4.01 -15.61 3.05
CA ILE A 44 2.59 -15.36 3.28
C ILE A 44 1.79 -15.89 2.09
N SER A 45 1.20 -17.07 2.27
CA SER A 45 0.24 -17.66 1.33
C SER A 45 -1.11 -16.94 1.34
N ASP A 46 -1.87 -17.06 0.25
CA ASP A 46 -3.20 -16.43 0.15
C ASP A 46 -4.16 -16.99 1.22
N LYS A 47 -4.09 -18.30 1.49
CA LYS A 47 -4.83 -18.96 2.58
C LYS A 47 -4.44 -18.43 3.97
N MET A 48 -3.20 -17.97 4.15
CA MET A 48 -2.80 -17.31 5.40
C MET A 48 -3.41 -15.92 5.47
N MET A 49 -3.44 -15.17 4.37
CA MET A 49 -4.10 -13.85 4.32
C MET A 49 -5.61 -13.93 4.58
N ASP A 50 -6.28 -15.02 4.22
CA ASP A 50 -7.70 -15.23 4.58
C ASP A 50 -7.93 -15.26 6.10
N GLN A 51 -6.91 -15.60 6.89
CA GLN A 51 -6.96 -15.61 8.35
C GLN A 51 -6.56 -14.26 8.96
N PHE A 52 -6.02 -13.35 8.14
CA PHE A 52 -5.54 -12.06 8.61
C PHE A 52 -6.72 -11.16 8.96
N THR A 53 -6.94 -10.97 10.26
CA THR A 53 -8.02 -10.15 10.80
C THR A 53 -7.43 -9.04 11.66
N PRO A 54 -6.97 -7.94 11.04
CA PRO A 54 -6.48 -6.79 11.80
C PRO A 54 -7.66 -6.11 12.51
N SER A 55 -7.39 -5.56 13.70
CA SER A 55 -8.36 -4.70 14.39
C SER A 55 -8.57 -3.38 13.65
N ASP A 56 -9.65 -2.66 13.96
CA ASP A 56 -9.98 -1.34 13.36
C ASP A 56 -8.82 -0.33 13.46
N THR A 57 -7.97 -0.45 14.48
CA THR A 57 -6.83 0.45 14.71
C THR A 57 -5.56 0.00 14.01
N GLY A 58 -5.60 -1.08 13.22
CA GLY A 58 -4.41 -1.67 12.60
C GLY A 58 -3.55 -2.51 13.56
N ASN A 59 -4.04 -2.77 14.78
CA ASN A 59 -3.34 -3.66 15.71
C ASN A 59 -3.57 -5.12 15.29
N ILE A 60 -2.47 -5.82 15.02
CA ILE A 60 -2.42 -7.20 14.55
C ILE A 60 -2.30 -8.23 15.70
N MET A 61 -2.19 -7.77 16.95
CA MET A 61 -2.05 -8.63 18.14
C MET A 61 -3.39 -9.02 18.77
N GLY A 62 -4.49 -8.77 18.07
CA GLY A 62 -5.84 -9.15 18.48
C GLY A 62 -5.98 -10.66 18.71
N ARG A 63 -7.00 -11.06 19.46
CA ARG A 63 -7.29 -12.49 19.71
C ARG A 63 -7.71 -13.19 18.42
N GLU A 64 -8.46 -12.48 17.60
CA GLU A 64 -8.90 -12.82 16.26
C GLU A 64 -7.74 -13.13 15.31
N ASN A 65 -6.59 -12.50 15.46
CA ASN A 65 -5.45 -12.67 14.55
C ASN A 65 -4.43 -13.74 15.01
N GLN A 66 -4.72 -14.47 16.09
CA GLN A 66 -3.81 -15.48 16.64
C GLN A 66 -3.53 -16.63 15.66
N GLY A 67 -4.52 -17.02 14.85
CA GLY A 67 -4.36 -18.05 13.82
C GLY A 67 -3.35 -17.65 12.74
N PHE A 68 -3.39 -16.38 12.32
CA PHE A 68 -2.41 -15.81 11.39
C PHE A 68 -1.00 -15.82 11.99
N ILE A 69 -0.83 -15.33 13.23
CA ILE A 69 0.48 -15.24 13.89
C ILE A 69 1.14 -16.63 13.99
N GLN A 70 0.37 -17.66 14.36
CA GLN A 70 0.88 -19.04 14.45
C GLN A 70 1.28 -19.60 13.08
N SER A 71 0.47 -19.34 12.06
CA SER A 71 0.76 -19.75 10.69
C SER A 71 2.03 -19.07 10.16
N PHE A 72 2.18 -17.77 10.42
CA PHE A 72 3.37 -17.00 10.03
C PHE A 72 4.65 -17.51 10.72
N LEU A 73 4.60 -17.75 12.04
CA LEU A 73 5.73 -18.31 12.79
C LEU A 73 6.17 -19.67 12.24
N LYS A 74 5.21 -20.50 11.79
CA LYS A 74 5.48 -21.81 11.22
C LYS A 74 6.17 -21.71 9.86
N GLU A 75 5.75 -20.80 8.99
CA GLU A 75 6.35 -20.62 7.66
C GLU A 75 7.75 -19.98 7.73
N VAL A 76 7.98 -19.04 8.64
CA VAL A 76 9.31 -18.42 8.86
C VAL A 76 10.34 -19.43 9.39
N GLY A 77 9.88 -20.46 10.11
CA GLY A 77 10.71 -21.56 10.61
C GLY A 77 11.55 -21.22 11.86
N ASP A 78 12.02 -22.28 12.53
CA ASP A 78 12.62 -22.22 13.88
C ASP A 78 13.91 -21.38 13.97
N ASN A 79 14.71 -21.33 12.90
CA ASN A 79 15.98 -20.61 12.88
C ASN A 79 15.80 -19.09 12.78
N ALA A 80 14.74 -18.62 12.12
CA ALA A 80 14.45 -17.19 11.96
C ALA A 80 13.48 -16.66 13.03
N THR A 81 12.95 -17.53 13.89
CA THR A 81 12.11 -17.19 15.05
C THR A 81 12.89 -17.01 16.35
N ALA A 82 14.20 -17.28 16.35
CA ALA A 82 15.07 -17.02 17.50
C ALA A 82 15.02 -15.53 17.90
N GLY A 83 14.48 -15.22 19.08
CA GLY A 83 14.27 -13.85 19.57
C GLY A 83 12.96 -13.16 19.15
N LEU A 84 12.13 -13.82 18.34
CA LEU A 84 10.79 -13.32 17.97
C LEU A 84 9.73 -13.60 19.05
N LEU A 85 10.01 -14.57 19.92
CA LEU A 85 9.19 -14.89 21.08
C LEU A 85 9.99 -14.66 22.36
N THR A 86 9.31 -14.13 23.36
CA THR A 86 9.83 -14.08 24.73
C THR A 86 9.90 -15.49 25.33
N ALA A 87 10.63 -15.65 26.44
CA ALA A 87 10.72 -16.92 27.17
C ALA A 87 9.34 -17.47 27.59
N ASP A 88 8.35 -16.58 27.76
CA ASP A 88 6.97 -16.91 28.11
C ASP A 88 6.07 -17.17 26.88
N GLY A 89 6.64 -17.19 25.67
CA GLY A 89 5.91 -17.45 24.42
C GLY A 89 5.13 -16.27 23.86
N ARG A 90 5.29 -15.05 24.39
CA ARG A 90 4.65 -13.84 23.85
C ARG A 90 5.42 -13.26 22.67
N PRO A 91 4.74 -12.71 21.64
CA PRO A 91 5.34 -11.94 20.55
C PRO A 91 6.24 -10.81 21.06
N THR A 92 7.45 -10.69 20.50
CA THR A 92 8.32 -9.52 20.72
C THR A 92 7.98 -8.40 19.74
N LYS A 93 8.48 -7.19 20.01
CA LYS A 93 8.36 -6.06 19.08
C LYS A 93 8.95 -6.39 17.70
N GLN A 94 10.04 -7.15 17.67
CA GLN A 94 10.69 -7.59 16.43
C GLN A 94 9.76 -8.48 15.58
N LEU A 95 8.99 -9.37 16.20
CA LEU A 95 7.99 -10.17 15.49
C LEU A 95 6.89 -9.29 14.91
N ILE A 96 6.41 -8.31 15.69
CA ILE A 96 5.37 -7.37 15.27
C ILE A 96 5.86 -6.58 14.05
N ASP A 97 7.03 -5.94 14.15
CA ASP A 97 7.59 -5.13 13.07
C ASP A 97 7.83 -5.99 11.80
N ARG A 98 8.33 -7.23 11.94
CA ARG A 98 8.49 -8.16 10.79
C ARG A 98 7.17 -8.53 10.13
N MET A 99 6.16 -8.93 10.91
CA MET A 99 4.85 -9.27 10.37
C MET A 99 4.21 -8.07 9.66
N GLN A 100 4.26 -6.89 10.28
CA GLN A 100 3.73 -5.66 9.68
C GLN A 100 4.42 -5.35 8.35
N ASN A 101 5.76 -5.41 8.31
CA ASN A 101 6.50 -5.14 7.08
C ASN A 101 6.21 -6.19 6.00
N ALA A 102 6.07 -7.46 6.37
CA ALA A 102 5.76 -8.55 5.44
C ALA A 102 4.36 -8.43 4.83
N ILE A 103 3.34 -8.17 5.66
CA ILE A 103 1.97 -7.92 5.19
C ILE A 103 1.94 -6.70 4.27
N PHE A 104 2.65 -5.64 4.65
CA PHE A 104 2.72 -4.42 3.87
C PHE A 104 3.41 -4.65 2.51
N ALA A 105 4.52 -5.41 2.49
CA ALA A 105 5.19 -5.80 1.25
C ALA A 105 4.30 -6.66 0.35
N LYS A 106 3.53 -7.59 0.92
CA LYS A 106 2.55 -8.40 0.20
C LYS A 106 1.42 -7.56 -0.41
N ALA A 107 0.90 -6.58 0.35
CA ALA A 107 -0.26 -5.79 -0.02
C ALA A 107 0.03 -4.69 -1.04
N TYR A 108 1.17 -4.00 -0.91
CA TYR A 108 1.46 -2.81 -1.72
C TYR A 108 2.52 -3.08 -2.80
N LYS A 109 3.38 -4.09 -2.61
CA LYS A 109 4.46 -4.48 -3.54
C LYS A 109 5.31 -3.30 -4.03
N ASN A 110 5.50 -2.29 -3.19
CA ASN A 110 6.25 -1.09 -3.52
C ASN A 110 7.49 -0.99 -2.61
N GLU A 111 8.68 -1.07 -3.21
CA GLU A 111 9.96 -1.05 -2.48
C GLU A 111 10.12 0.21 -1.62
N LYS A 112 9.75 1.38 -2.15
CA LYS A 112 9.87 2.65 -1.42
C LYS A 112 9.00 2.68 -0.18
N LEU A 113 7.75 2.22 -0.30
CA LEU A 113 6.86 2.17 0.85
C LEU A 113 7.29 1.12 1.88
N VAL A 114 7.74 -0.06 1.45
CA VAL A 114 8.25 -1.10 2.37
C VAL A 114 9.45 -0.58 3.15
N ARG A 115 10.37 0.13 2.47
CA ARG A 115 11.50 0.78 3.13
C ARG A 115 11.04 1.85 4.12
N LEU A 116 10.08 2.67 3.72
CA LEU A 116 9.48 3.66 4.60
C LEU A 116 8.90 2.99 5.85
N VAL A 117 8.10 1.94 5.71
CA VAL A 117 7.52 1.22 6.88
C VAL A 117 8.61 0.67 7.80
N ALA A 118 9.65 0.08 7.21
CA ALA A 118 10.71 -0.57 7.95
C ALA A 118 11.60 0.41 8.73
N GLU A 119 11.82 1.61 8.20
CA GLU A 119 12.78 2.57 8.73
C GLU A 119 12.13 3.73 9.52
N GLU A 120 10.80 3.89 9.47
CA GLU A 120 10.12 5.07 10.02
C GLU A 120 10.02 5.10 11.56
N PRO A 121 10.65 6.11 12.22
CA PRO A 121 10.50 6.32 13.66
C PRO A 121 9.34 7.27 14.02
N ASP A 122 8.80 8.06 13.08
CA ASP A 122 7.81 9.09 13.38
C ASP A 122 6.45 8.47 13.82
N PRO A 123 5.91 8.85 15.00
CA PRO A 123 4.65 8.31 15.50
C PRO A 123 3.42 8.60 14.62
N GLU A 124 3.37 9.77 13.97
CA GLU A 124 2.27 10.13 13.07
C GLU A 124 2.33 9.31 11.78
N ILE A 125 3.52 9.15 11.19
CA ILE A 125 3.68 8.29 10.00
C ILE A 125 3.39 6.84 10.37
N ARG A 126 3.78 6.37 11.56
CA ARG A 126 3.37 5.06 12.07
C ARG A 126 1.84 4.89 12.17
N ASN A 127 1.09 5.94 12.49
CA ASN A 127 -0.38 5.84 12.49
C ASN A 127 -0.95 5.60 11.08
N ILE A 128 -0.36 6.23 10.07
CA ILE A 128 -0.72 6.02 8.66
C ILE A 128 -0.40 4.57 8.29
N LEU A 129 0.80 4.09 8.62
CA LEU A 129 1.23 2.73 8.34
C LEU A 129 0.35 1.67 9.03
N ASN A 130 -0.07 1.92 10.28
CA ASN A 130 -1.02 1.06 10.98
C ASN A 130 -2.38 1.06 10.27
N ALA A 131 -2.86 2.22 9.80
CA ALA A 131 -4.09 2.31 9.04
C ALA A 131 -4.05 1.53 7.73
N LEU A 132 -2.93 1.62 7.01
CA LEU A 132 -2.66 0.85 5.80
C LEU A 132 -2.62 -0.66 6.09
N ASN A 133 -1.97 -1.07 7.18
CA ASN A 133 -2.01 -2.47 7.63
C ASN A 133 -3.42 -2.96 7.96
N GLY A 134 -4.28 -2.11 8.52
CA GLY A 134 -5.69 -2.44 8.76
C GLY A 134 -6.49 -2.63 7.47
N ALA A 135 -6.13 -1.93 6.40
CA ALA A 135 -6.74 -2.07 5.07
C ALA A 135 -6.04 -3.10 4.17
N ALA A 136 -4.91 -3.67 4.61
CA ALA A 136 -4.03 -4.49 3.77
C ALA A 136 -4.74 -5.70 3.14
N ALA A 137 -5.65 -6.36 3.87
CA ALA A 137 -6.43 -7.47 3.32
C ALA A 137 -7.27 -7.06 2.10
N SER A 138 -7.94 -5.90 2.18
CA SER A 138 -8.74 -5.36 1.08
C SER A 138 -7.89 -4.94 -0.11
N PHE A 139 -6.67 -4.44 0.11
CA PHE A 139 -5.70 -4.14 -0.95
C PHE A 139 -5.10 -5.39 -1.60
N VAL A 140 -4.82 -6.45 -0.83
CA VAL A 140 -4.40 -7.74 -1.41
C VAL A 140 -5.49 -8.29 -2.32
N GLN A 141 -6.74 -8.24 -1.88
CA GLN A 141 -7.89 -8.64 -2.70
C GLN A 141 -8.01 -7.77 -3.96
N MET A 142 -7.82 -6.46 -3.83
CA MET A 142 -7.82 -5.53 -4.96
C MET A 142 -6.77 -5.88 -6.01
N GLN A 143 -5.53 -6.15 -5.59
CA GLN A 143 -4.48 -6.56 -6.51
C GLN A 143 -4.77 -7.89 -7.19
N TYR A 144 -5.36 -8.84 -6.45
CA TYR A 144 -5.76 -10.13 -7.01
C TYR A 144 -6.83 -9.96 -8.09
N LEU A 145 -7.90 -9.20 -7.80
CA LEU A 145 -8.99 -8.92 -8.73
C LEU A 145 -8.53 -8.12 -9.95
N SER A 146 -7.69 -7.11 -9.72
CA SER A 146 -7.09 -6.31 -10.80
C SER A 146 -6.20 -7.17 -11.71
N GLY A 147 -5.35 -8.02 -11.13
CA GLY A 147 -4.50 -8.93 -11.88
C GLY A 147 -5.31 -9.95 -12.70
N GLU A 148 -6.45 -10.40 -12.18
CA GLU A 148 -7.35 -11.31 -12.90
C GLU A 148 -8.12 -10.59 -14.02
N ALA A 149 -8.64 -9.39 -13.76
CA ALA A 149 -9.26 -8.54 -14.78
C ALA A 149 -8.29 -8.28 -15.95
N HIS A 150 -7.03 -7.95 -15.62
CA HIS A 150 -5.99 -7.75 -16.64
C HIS A 150 -5.70 -9.03 -17.45
N LYS A 151 -5.66 -10.21 -16.81
CA LYS A 151 -5.48 -11.49 -17.51
C LYS A 151 -6.65 -11.83 -18.42
N GLN A 152 -7.88 -11.66 -17.96
CA GLN A 152 -9.08 -11.84 -18.79
C GLN A 152 -9.03 -10.88 -19.98
N THR A 153 -8.55 -9.64 -19.77
CA THR A 153 -8.39 -8.71 -20.87
C THR A 153 -7.34 -9.13 -21.90
N SER A 154 -6.20 -9.61 -21.41
CA SER A 154 -5.14 -10.13 -22.28
C SER A 154 -5.56 -11.40 -23.02
N SER A 155 -6.39 -12.26 -22.41
CA SER A 155 -6.86 -13.50 -23.05
C SER A 155 -7.80 -13.23 -24.23
N TRP A 156 -8.54 -12.12 -24.25
CA TRP A 156 -9.33 -11.72 -25.43
C TRP A 156 -8.51 -10.90 -26.43
N LEU A 157 -7.51 -10.14 -25.97
CA LEU A 157 -6.63 -9.36 -26.84
C LEU A 157 -5.62 -10.22 -27.62
N VAL A 158 -5.11 -11.30 -27.02
CA VAL A 158 -4.17 -12.22 -27.67
C VAL A 158 -4.83 -13.01 -28.81
N ASP A 159 -6.15 -13.24 -28.78
CA ASP A 159 -6.88 -13.82 -29.91
C ASP A 159 -7.19 -12.80 -31.03
N ALA A 160 -7.01 -11.50 -30.78
CA ALA A 160 -7.43 -10.43 -31.71
C ALA A 160 -6.28 -9.61 -32.31
N VAL A 161 -5.14 -9.41 -31.64
CA VAL A 161 -4.09 -8.48 -32.11
C VAL A 161 -2.70 -8.90 -31.60
N GLU A 162 -1.95 -9.66 -32.40
CA GLU A 162 -0.53 -9.96 -32.14
C GLU A 162 0.43 -8.85 -32.67
N ASP A 163 -0.08 -7.76 -33.25
CA ASP A 163 0.73 -6.74 -33.97
C ASP A 163 0.70 -5.30 -33.41
N ILE A 164 0.11 -5.05 -32.23
CA ILE A 164 0.15 -3.71 -31.57
C ILE A 164 0.77 -3.83 -30.18
N ALA A 165 1.96 -4.42 -30.13
CA ALA A 165 2.78 -4.50 -28.92
C ALA A 165 3.99 -3.58 -29.05
N ASP A 166 3.78 -2.31 -29.40
CA ASP A 166 4.76 -1.25 -29.18
C ASP A 166 4.06 0.11 -29.24
N GLU A 167 4.48 1.00 -28.34
CA GLU A 167 4.10 2.43 -28.22
C GLU A 167 2.85 2.78 -27.37
N GLN A 168 3.09 2.85 -26.06
CA GLN A 168 2.49 3.80 -25.11
C GLN A 168 0.99 3.72 -24.76
N GLY A 169 0.71 3.68 -23.46
CA GLY A 169 -0.42 4.42 -22.88
C GLY A 169 -1.44 3.60 -22.09
N SER A 170 -1.17 3.43 -20.80
CA SER A 170 -2.18 3.51 -19.73
C SER A 170 -3.50 2.73 -19.91
N ASN A 171 -3.46 1.40 -19.90
CA ASN A 171 -4.48 0.65 -19.16
C ASN A 171 -3.93 0.39 -17.75
N GLN A 172 -3.63 1.48 -17.02
CA GLN A 172 -3.37 1.36 -15.58
C GLN A 172 -4.70 0.97 -14.95
N SER A 173 -4.75 -0.18 -14.29
CA SER A 173 -5.93 -0.58 -13.54
C SER A 173 -6.26 0.50 -12.52
N LEU A 174 -7.54 0.73 -12.23
CA LEU A 174 -8.00 1.61 -11.15
C LEU A 174 -7.26 1.31 -9.83
N ALA A 175 -6.89 0.04 -9.61
CA ALA A 175 -6.07 -0.39 -8.48
C ALA A 175 -4.66 0.22 -8.50
N ASP A 176 -3.98 0.21 -9.65
CA ASP A 176 -2.63 0.77 -9.79
C ASP A 176 -2.65 2.29 -9.65
N GLU A 177 -3.67 2.96 -10.18
CA GLU A 177 -3.87 4.40 -10.01
C GLU A 177 -4.10 4.76 -8.53
N ALA A 178 -4.95 4.00 -7.82
CA ALA A 178 -5.21 4.20 -6.40
C ALA A 178 -3.95 3.98 -5.55
N LEU A 179 -3.20 2.92 -5.83
CA LEU A 179 -1.93 2.61 -5.15
C LEU A 179 -0.89 3.71 -5.40
N ASN A 180 -0.70 4.14 -6.64
CA ASN A 180 0.22 5.21 -6.97
C ASN A 180 -0.18 6.54 -6.31
N SER A 181 -1.47 6.85 -6.27
CA SER A 181 -1.99 8.05 -5.61
C SER A 181 -1.77 8.01 -4.10
N LEU A 182 -1.92 6.85 -3.48
CA LEU A 182 -1.67 6.63 -2.06
C LEU A 182 -0.18 6.72 -1.70
N VAL A 183 0.70 6.17 -2.54
CA VAL A 183 2.16 6.29 -2.39
C VAL A 183 2.54 7.78 -2.42
N LYS A 184 2.11 8.50 -3.47
CA LYS A 184 2.38 9.94 -3.61
C LYS A 184 1.82 10.74 -2.44
N ALA A 185 0.61 10.42 -1.97
CA ALA A 185 0.03 11.09 -0.81
C ALA A 185 0.86 10.90 0.45
N THR A 186 1.39 9.69 0.67
CA THR A 186 2.25 9.38 1.82
C THR A 186 3.60 10.10 1.71
N GLU A 187 4.18 10.15 0.51
CA GLU A 187 5.41 10.90 0.24
C GLU A 187 5.22 12.40 0.47
N LEU A 188 4.11 12.98 0.02
CA LEU A 188 3.77 14.39 0.24
C LEU A 188 3.58 14.70 1.73
N VAL A 189 2.88 13.84 2.47
CA VAL A 189 2.73 13.99 3.92
C VAL A 189 4.09 13.94 4.61
N ARG A 190 4.95 12.99 4.24
CA ARG A 190 6.30 12.90 4.78
C ARG A 190 7.12 14.13 4.44
N GLN A 191 7.11 14.60 3.19
CA GLN A 191 7.83 15.79 2.76
C GLN A 191 7.37 17.04 3.52
N ALA A 192 6.06 17.20 3.73
CA ALA A 192 5.51 18.29 4.54
C ALA A 192 6.02 18.23 5.99
N LYS A 193 6.14 17.03 6.57
CA LYS A 193 6.67 16.85 7.93
C LYS A 193 8.18 17.08 8.01
N ASP A 194 8.96 16.54 7.09
CA ASP A 194 10.42 16.70 7.03
C ASP A 194 10.82 18.17 6.82
N SER A 195 10.04 18.91 6.02
CA SER A 195 10.24 20.35 5.78
C SER A 195 9.60 21.26 6.84
N GLY A 196 8.77 20.72 7.74
CA GLY A 196 8.00 21.48 8.71
C GLY A 196 6.97 22.44 8.08
N GLN A 197 6.61 22.24 6.80
CA GLN A 197 5.66 23.07 6.06
C GLN A 197 4.22 22.57 6.24
N ASN A 198 3.25 23.46 6.03
CA ASN A 198 1.86 23.04 5.96
C ASN A 198 1.62 22.26 4.66
N ILE A 199 0.89 21.15 4.74
CA ILE A 199 0.57 20.34 3.57
C ILE A 199 -0.18 21.13 2.50
N GLU A 200 -1.04 22.08 2.89
CA GLU A 200 -1.76 22.95 1.96
C GLU A 200 -0.81 23.85 1.16
N GLU A 201 0.23 24.35 1.82
CA GLU A 201 1.23 25.20 1.19
C GLU A 201 2.09 24.38 0.22
N LEU A 202 2.50 23.17 0.61
CA LEU A 202 3.24 22.24 -0.24
C LEU A 202 2.42 21.83 -1.48
N LEU A 203 1.15 21.51 -1.29
CA LEU A 203 0.23 21.13 -2.37
C LEU A 203 0.01 22.30 -3.34
N SER A 204 -0.13 23.53 -2.82
CA SER A 204 -0.27 24.73 -3.67
C SER A 204 1.00 25.06 -4.46
N GLN A 205 2.18 24.69 -3.95
CA GLN A 205 3.44 24.81 -4.68
C GLN A 205 3.55 23.72 -5.76
N GLY A 206 3.15 22.48 -5.45
CA GLY A 206 3.13 21.36 -6.41
C GLY A 206 2.19 21.60 -7.59
N ASP A 207 1.02 22.20 -7.35
CA ASP A 207 0.04 22.64 -8.36
C ASP A 207 0.65 23.63 -9.37
N MET A 208 1.70 24.38 -8.99
CA MET A 208 2.41 25.29 -9.91
C MET A 208 3.37 24.56 -10.86
N PHE A 209 3.73 23.31 -10.59
CA PHE A 209 4.68 22.52 -11.39
C PHE A 209 4.01 21.47 -12.28
N GLY A 210 2.67 21.37 -12.27
CA GLY A 210 1.90 20.51 -13.19
C GLY A 210 2.04 19.01 -12.93
N GLU A 211 2.48 18.60 -11.74
CA GLU A 211 2.45 17.20 -11.28
C GLU A 211 1.09 16.86 -10.65
N ASP A 212 0.01 17.18 -11.36
CA ASP A 212 -1.33 17.18 -10.79
C ASP A 212 -1.88 15.75 -10.70
N ASN A 213 -1.78 15.15 -9.51
CA ASN A 213 -2.62 14.01 -9.15
C ASN A 213 -3.68 14.46 -8.12
N PRO A 214 -4.91 14.80 -8.57
CA PRO A 214 -5.95 15.31 -7.70
C PRO A 214 -6.38 14.27 -6.64
N ALA A 215 -6.32 12.98 -6.97
CA ALA A 215 -6.58 11.89 -6.02
C ALA A 215 -5.50 11.84 -4.92
N ALA A 216 -4.22 11.94 -5.28
CA ALA A 216 -3.11 11.98 -4.32
C ALA A 216 -3.19 13.20 -3.40
N ASN A 217 -3.54 14.37 -3.94
CA ASN A 217 -3.66 15.61 -3.18
C ASN A 217 -4.78 15.54 -2.14
N ALA A 218 -5.93 14.98 -2.50
CA ALA A 218 -7.02 14.81 -1.54
C ALA A 218 -6.72 13.74 -0.48
N LEU A 219 -6.05 12.66 -0.87
CA LEU A 219 -5.56 11.66 0.06
C LEU A 219 -4.57 12.27 1.07
N ALA A 220 -3.63 13.09 0.59
CA ALA A 220 -2.65 13.76 1.42
C ALA A 220 -3.32 14.69 2.46
N ARG A 221 -4.29 15.50 2.02
CA ARG A 221 -5.10 16.36 2.90
C ARG A 221 -5.86 15.56 3.96
N PHE A 222 -6.52 14.48 3.55
CA PHE A 222 -7.26 13.61 4.44
C PHE A 222 -6.37 12.96 5.50
N ILE A 223 -5.21 12.45 5.08
CA ILE A 223 -4.21 11.86 5.96
C ILE A 223 -3.72 12.89 6.97
N SER A 224 -3.38 14.10 6.52
CA SER A 224 -2.91 15.16 7.42
C SER A 224 -3.98 15.58 8.43
N ALA A 225 -5.24 15.71 8.01
CA ALA A 225 -6.35 16.05 8.90
C ALA A 225 -6.67 14.94 9.92
N ASN A 226 -6.48 13.68 9.56
CA ASN A 226 -6.80 12.51 10.40
C ASN A 226 -5.57 11.78 10.97
N ASN A 227 -4.38 12.39 10.91
CA ASN A 227 -3.09 11.76 11.30
C ASN A 227 -3.06 11.21 12.75
N ARG A 228 -3.93 11.73 13.64
CA ARG A 228 -4.07 11.29 15.04
C ARG A 228 -4.95 10.06 15.22
N SER A 229 -5.71 9.64 14.20
CA SER A 229 -6.67 8.55 14.32
C SER A 229 -6.42 7.47 13.27
N ALA A 230 -5.60 6.48 13.64
CA ALA A 230 -5.39 5.29 12.81
C ALA A 230 -6.72 4.61 12.44
N LYS A 231 -7.69 4.55 13.37
CA LYS A 231 -9.00 3.95 13.13
C LYS A 231 -9.77 4.59 11.96
N ARG A 232 -9.79 5.92 11.89
CA ARG A 232 -10.47 6.66 10.82
C ARG A 232 -9.79 6.45 9.47
N MET A 233 -8.45 6.51 9.47
CA MET A 233 -7.68 6.24 8.27
C MET A 233 -7.87 4.79 7.78
N THR A 234 -7.92 3.80 8.69
CA THR A 234 -8.21 2.40 8.35
C THR A 234 -9.58 2.28 7.67
N ALA A 235 -10.62 2.88 8.26
CA ALA A 235 -11.97 2.83 7.72
C ALA A 235 -12.02 3.44 6.31
N ALA A 236 -11.37 4.59 6.10
CA ALA A 236 -11.31 5.26 4.81
C ALA A 236 -10.58 4.44 3.74
N PHE A 237 -9.40 3.93 4.06
CA PHE A 237 -8.62 3.12 3.12
C PHE A 237 -9.30 1.79 2.82
N LYS A 238 -9.95 1.18 3.82
CA LYS A 238 -10.75 -0.03 3.62
C LYS A 238 -11.95 0.23 2.74
N ALA A 239 -12.73 1.28 3.00
CA ALA A 239 -13.90 1.65 2.21
C ALA A 239 -13.53 1.95 0.75
N MET A 240 -12.40 2.63 0.53
CA MET A 240 -11.84 2.84 -0.80
C MET A 240 -11.48 1.53 -1.48
N ALA A 241 -10.77 0.65 -0.78
CA ALA A 241 -10.36 -0.62 -1.35
C ALA A 241 -11.56 -1.52 -1.67
N THR A 242 -12.59 -1.55 -0.82
CA THR A 242 -13.82 -2.29 -1.09
C THR A 242 -14.60 -1.71 -2.26
N ALA A 243 -14.70 -0.38 -2.37
CA ALA A 243 -15.40 0.25 -3.50
C ALA A 243 -14.70 -0.04 -4.84
N ILE A 244 -13.37 -0.05 -4.86
CA ILE A 244 -12.60 -0.47 -6.04
C ILE A 244 -12.80 -1.96 -6.31
N ASN A 245 -12.81 -2.81 -5.28
CA ASN A 245 -13.06 -4.25 -5.45
C ASN A 245 -14.43 -4.53 -6.05
N ASP A 246 -15.47 -3.83 -5.58
CA ASP A 246 -16.82 -3.95 -6.10
C ASP A 246 -16.87 -3.56 -7.58
N GLU A 247 -16.21 -2.45 -7.95
CA GLU A 247 -16.10 -2.02 -9.35
C GLU A 247 -15.36 -3.06 -10.21
N LEU A 248 -14.22 -3.59 -9.74
CA LEU A 248 -13.46 -4.62 -10.45
C LEU A 248 -14.26 -5.93 -10.61
N ILE A 249 -15.08 -6.30 -9.62
CA ILE A 249 -16.00 -7.45 -9.71
C ILE A 249 -17.10 -7.16 -10.74
N HIS A 250 -17.66 -5.94 -10.75
CA HIS A 250 -18.67 -5.54 -11.72
C HIS A 250 -18.14 -5.56 -13.16
N GLN A 251 -16.89 -5.13 -13.38
CA GLN A 251 -16.21 -5.21 -14.66
C GLN A 251 -15.91 -6.66 -15.08
N GLY A 252 -15.46 -7.52 -14.16
CA GLY A 252 -15.13 -8.93 -14.43
C GLY A 252 -16.33 -9.84 -14.70
N GLN A 253 -17.56 -9.45 -14.30
CA GLN A 253 -18.76 -10.28 -14.46
C GLN A 253 -19.53 -10.06 -15.79
N GLY A 254 -18.95 -9.34 -16.76
CA GLY A 254 -19.55 -9.16 -18.09
C GLY A 254 -20.88 -8.39 -18.10
N MET A 255 -21.22 -7.71 -16.99
CA MET A 255 -22.42 -6.87 -16.88
C MET A 255 -22.25 -5.50 -17.56
N ASP A 256 -21.05 -5.16 -18.02
CA ASP A 256 -20.80 -3.90 -18.74
C ASP A 256 -21.14 -3.94 -20.25
N MET A 257 -22.02 -4.87 -20.65
CA MET A 257 -22.65 -4.86 -21.98
C MET A 257 -23.77 -3.79 -22.10
N PHE A 258 -23.97 -2.96 -21.08
CA PHE A 258 -25.08 -1.98 -20.98
C PHE A 258 -24.68 -0.57 -20.49
N GLY A 259 -23.45 -0.14 -20.74
CA GLY A 259 -23.10 1.30 -20.80
C GLY A 259 -23.03 2.01 -19.45
N GLY A 260 -22.49 1.36 -18.43
CA GLY A 260 -22.07 2.01 -17.19
C GLY A 260 -20.56 2.23 -17.24
N GLY A 261 -20.12 3.32 -17.90
CA GLY A 261 -18.69 3.54 -18.14
C GLY A 261 -17.82 3.51 -16.89
N ASP A 262 -16.53 3.19 -17.09
CA ASP A 262 -15.49 3.10 -16.06
C ASP A 262 -15.60 4.26 -15.05
N ARG A 263 -15.92 3.94 -13.79
CA ARG A 263 -15.93 4.93 -12.73
C ARG A 263 -14.51 5.42 -12.48
N SER A 264 -14.32 6.73 -12.45
CA SER A 264 -13.01 7.31 -12.13
C SER A 264 -12.71 7.17 -10.64
N LEU A 265 -11.42 7.08 -10.29
CA LEU A 265 -10.95 7.07 -8.89
C LEU A 265 -11.50 8.26 -8.09
N VAL A 266 -11.68 9.42 -8.74
CA VAL A 266 -12.26 10.63 -8.15
C VAL A 266 -13.72 10.43 -7.71
N GLU A 267 -14.52 9.72 -8.50
CA GLU A 267 -15.91 9.41 -8.16
C GLU A 267 -15.98 8.44 -6.98
N ILE A 268 -15.10 7.44 -6.95
CA ILE A 268 -14.99 6.49 -5.83
C ILE A 268 -14.61 7.22 -4.54
N LEU A 269 -13.63 8.13 -4.60
CA LEU A 269 -13.22 8.93 -3.43
C LEU A 269 -14.36 9.83 -2.93
N ALA A 270 -15.20 10.35 -3.83
CA ALA A 270 -16.37 11.14 -3.46
C ALA A 270 -17.43 10.28 -2.74
N ASP A 271 -17.75 9.09 -3.26
CA ASP A 271 -18.70 8.17 -2.62
C ASP A 271 -18.21 7.73 -1.23
N VAL A 272 -16.92 7.39 -1.11
CA VAL A 272 -16.29 7.04 0.17
C VAL A 272 -16.31 8.21 1.14
N SER A 273 -16.10 9.44 0.67
CA SER A 273 -16.16 10.63 1.53
C SER A 273 -17.54 10.81 2.18
N GLN A 274 -18.60 10.58 1.40
CA GLN A 274 -19.97 10.70 1.89
C GLN A 274 -20.28 9.63 2.95
N GLU A 275 -19.77 8.42 2.76
CA GLU A 275 -19.94 7.34 3.73
C GLU A 275 -19.15 7.62 5.03
N LEU A 276 -17.93 8.13 4.92
CA LEU A 276 -17.12 8.52 6.08
C LEU A 276 -17.75 9.66 6.89
N GLU A 277 -18.37 10.63 6.22
CA GLU A 277 -19.09 11.72 6.90
C GLU A 277 -20.32 11.22 7.66
N ARG A 278 -20.97 10.16 7.18
CA ARG A 278 -22.09 9.51 7.88
C ARG A 278 -21.63 8.76 9.13
N GLU A 279 -20.48 8.11 9.06
CA GLU A 279 -19.96 7.28 10.16
C GLU A 279 -19.22 8.11 11.23
N PHE A 280 -18.49 9.15 10.84
CA PHE A 280 -17.60 9.91 11.73
C PHE A 280 -17.99 11.39 11.93
N GLY A 281 -19.04 11.89 11.26
CA GLY A 281 -19.56 13.26 11.37
C GLY A 281 -18.95 14.25 10.37
N GLU A 282 -19.68 15.35 10.08
CA GLU A 282 -19.33 16.38 9.08
C GLU A 282 -17.90 16.93 9.25
N GLY A 283 -17.19 17.10 8.12
CA GLY A 283 -15.84 17.67 8.05
C GLY A 283 -14.70 16.66 8.30
N ASN A 284 -15.01 15.39 8.54
CA ASN A 284 -14.01 14.32 8.70
C ASN A 284 -13.82 13.45 7.46
N GLY A 285 -14.55 13.70 6.37
CA GLY A 285 -14.39 13.03 5.08
C GLY A 285 -13.21 13.57 4.26
N PHE A 286 -13.02 13.05 3.05
CA PHE A 286 -12.12 13.69 2.08
C PHE A 286 -12.64 15.10 1.78
N GLN A 287 -11.75 16.09 1.64
CA GLN A 287 -12.17 17.43 1.19
C GLN A 287 -12.54 17.38 -0.29
N VAL A 288 -13.80 17.03 -0.58
CA VAL A 288 -14.32 16.79 -1.94
C VAL A 288 -14.77 18.07 -2.66
N SER A 289 -14.76 19.23 -1.99
CA SER A 289 -15.12 20.52 -2.62
C SER A 289 -14.28 20.88 -3.85
N MET A 290 -13.08 20.32 -4.01
CA MET A 290 -12.24 20.45 -5.21
C MET A 290 -12.68 19.48 -6.34
N PHE A 291 -13.16 18.28 -5.99
CA PHE A 291 -13.59 17.25 -6.94
C PHE A 291 -14.97 17.47 -7.52
N GLU A 292 -15.88 18.14 -6.80
CA GLU A 292 -17.24 18.41 -7.28
C GLU A 292 -17.23 19.30 -8.54
N SER A 293 -16.22 20.17 -8.67
CA SER A 293 -16.00 20.96 -9.88
C SER A 293 -15.58 20.11 -11.10
N LEU A 294 -14.91 18.98 -10.88
CA LEU A 294 -14.40 18.08 -11.93
C LEU A 294 -15.45 17.03 -12.32
N SER A 295 -16.21 16.51 -11.36
CA SER A 295 -17.29 15.53 -11.61
C SER A 295 -18.53 16.16 -12.27
N GLN A 296 -18.79 17.46 -12.03
CA GLN A 296 -19.80 18.20 -12.79
C GLN A 296 -19.40 18.36 -14.27
N VAL A 297 -18.11 18.50 -14.57
CA VAL A 297 -17.61 18.62 -15.95
C VAL A 297 -17.67 17.29 -16.71
N THR A 298 -17.39 16.16 -16.06
CA THR A 298 -17.53 14.83 -16.69
C THR A 298 -19.00 14.45 -16.91
N ARG A 299 -19.89 14.73 -15.94
CA ARG A 299 -21.34 14.54 -16.12
C ARG A 299 -21.92 15.44 -17.23
N ASP A 300 -21.48 16.70 -17.33
CA ASP A 300 -21.99 17.65 -18.34
C ASP A 300 -21.45 17.35 -19.76
N ARG A 301 -20.27 16.71 -19.88
CA ARG A 301 -19.76 16.20 -21.17
C ARG A 301 -20.54 14.98 -21.66
N LEU A 302 -20.88 14.05 -20.77
CA LEU A 302 -21.66 12.85 -21.13
C LEU A 302 -23.11 13.17 -21.52
N THR A 303 -23.75 14.14 -20.86
CA THR A 303 -25.10 14.61 -21.25
C THR A 303 -25.09 15.41 -22.56
N LYS A 304 -24.09 16.26 -22.82
CA LYS A 304 -23.97 16.98 -24.10
C LYS A 304 -23.74 16.06 -25.29
N HIS A 305 -22.95 14.99 -25.15
CA HIS A 305 -22.77 14.02 -26.23
C HIS A 305 -24.05 13.22 -26.52
N ARG A 306 -24.82 12.86 -25.47
CA ARG A 306 -26.11 12.16 -25.62
C ARG A 306 -27.19 13.03 -26.27
N LEU A 307 -27.18 14.34 -26.04
CA LEU A 307 -28.09 15.29 -26.71
C LEU A 307 -27.71 15.63 -28.15
N MET A 308 -26.43 15.52 -28.53
CA MET A 308 -25.97 15.72 -29.92
C MET A 308 -26.37 14.56 -30.84
N PHE A 309 -26.28 13.31 -30.36
CA PHE A 309 -26.66 12.12 -31.16
C PHE A 309 -28.17 11.96 -31.36
N SER A 310 -29.01 12.50 -30.46
CA SER A 310 -30.46 12.46 -30.62
C SER A 310 -31.00 13.43 -31.68
N LYS A 311 -30.22 14.46 -32.07
CA LYS A 311 -30.68 15.50 -33.02
C LYS A 311 -30.32 15.22 -34.48
N THR A 312 -29.49 14.22 -34.76
CA THR A 312 -29.04 13.88 -36.12
C THR A 312 -29.79 12.69 -36.75
N CYS A 313 -30.74 12.06 -36.05
CA CYS A 313 -31.50 10.91 -36.55
C CYS A 313 -33.00 11.21 -36.82
N SER A 314 -33.31 12.45 -37.21
CA SER A 314 -34.63 12.83 -37.70
C SER A 314 -34.50 13.74 -38.91
N ILE A 315 -34.22 13.15 -40.06
CA ILE A 315 -34.61 13.55 -41.43
C ILE A 315 -34.78 12.24 -42.21
#